data_AF-A0A8X6XM52-F1
#
_entry.id   AF-A0A8X6XM52-F1
#
_cell.length_a   1.000
_cell.length_b   1.000
_cell.length_c   1.000
_cell.angle_alpha   90.00
_cell.angle_beta   90.00
_cell.angle_gamma   90.00
#
_symmetry.space_group_name_H-M   'P 1'
#
loop_
_entity.id
_entity.type
_entity.pdbx_description
1 polymer ?
#
loop_
_entity_poly.entity_id
_entity_poly.type
_entity_poly.pdbx_seq_one_letter_code
_entity_poly.pdbx_strand_id
1 'polypeptide(L)'
;MICLRVLLQNPHNQELITHLGTRYEIVNPVQIRQEWGRRLSTRVANINGTATHLQQTSLFIETFEYKLYLDLELNTNLFPSTLVQFIYEKGGPPIALQELPENCYYHATVRNYPDATAAFYTSNTDAVKSPLQNILQSLPEEKVLQRNKFIEIAVVIDQTLFEKYDLPEREVIASTIEAVNYADLIFRPLNTSVSVVFIEIWKEDQMKMDIDISKSLAEFQEYVDRRIKRISIDAAHLLS
;
A
#
# COMPACT_ATOMS: atom_id res chain seq x y z
N MET A 1 -18.74 2.48 8.53
CA MET A 1 -18.42 3.92 8.58
C MET A 1 -17.09 4.18 7.87
N ILE A 2 -17.06 3.98 6.55
CA ILE A 2 -16.42 4.98 5.70
C ILE A 2 -17.43 6.13 5.74
N CYS A 3 -17.07 7.23 6.39
CA CYS A 3 -18.08 8.23 6.75
C CYS A 3 -18.43 9.06 5.52
N LEU A 4 -19.72 9.25 5.22
CA LEU A 4 -20.18 10.22 4.21
C LEU A 4 -19.54 11.60 4.43
N ARG A 5 -19.24 11.92 5.69
CA ARG A 5 -18.51 13.10 6.14
C ARG A 5 -17.08 13.19 5.58
N VAL A 6 -16.34 12.09 5.43
CA VAL A 6 -14.96 12.09 4.88
C VAL A 6 -14.97 12.30 3.37
N LEU A 7 -15.90 11.64 2.65
CA LEU A 7 -16.13 11.88 1.22
C LEU A 7 -16.48 13.35 0.94
N LEU A 8 -17.28 13.98 1.81
CA LEU A 8 -17.69 15.38 1.67
C LEU A 8 -16.72 16.39 2.30
N GLN A 9 -15.66 15.97 3.00
CA GLN A 9 -14.67 16.88 3.61
C GLN A 9 -13.36 16.96 2.83
N ASN A 10 -13.04 16.00 1.97
CA ASN A 10 -11.88 16.05 1.09
C ASN A 10 -12.25 16.75 -0.23
N PRO A 11 -11.61 17.88 -0.62
CA PRO A 11 -11.93 18.61 -1.85
C PRO A 11 -11.78 17.79 -3.13
N HIS A 12 -10.79 16.89 -3.21
CA HIS A 12 -10.59 16.03 -4.38
C HIS A 12 -11.70 14.98 -4.52
N ASN A 13 -12.24 14.49 -3.42
CA ASN A 13 -13.42 13.62 -3.45
C ASN A 13 -14.67 14.39 -3.94
N GLN A 14 -14.83 15.66 -3.55
CA GLN A 14 -15.90 16.51 -4.07
C GLN A 14 -15.74 16.74 -5.59
N GLU A 15 -14.52 17.04 -6.04
CA GLU A 15 -14.20 17.21 -7.47
C GLU A 15 -14.43 15.92 -8.27
N LEU A 16 -14.02 14.75 -7.76
CA LEU A 16 -14.32 13.47 -8.40
C LEU A 16 -15.84 13.27 -8.53
N ILE A 17 -16.60 13.54 -7.45
CA ILE A 17 -18.06 13.39 -7.44
C ILE A 17 -18.75 14.29 -8.47
N THR A 18 -18.29 15.54 -8.68
CA THR A 18 -18.90 16.41 -9.71
C THR A 18 -18.67 15.90 -11.14
N HIS A 19 -17.62 15.12 -11.37
CA HIS A 19 -17.31 14.53 -12.68
C HIS A 19 -18.00 13.16 -12.94
N LEU A 20 -18.51 12.47 -11.91
CA LEU A 20 -19.21 11.18 -12.05
C LEU A 20 -20.63 11.28 -12.63
N GLY A 21 -21.17 12.49 -12.81
CA GLY A 21 -22.51 12.71 -13.35
C GLY A 21 -23.62 12.19 -12.43
N THR A 22 -24.72 11.69 -13.00
CA THR A 22 -25.92 11.29 -12.23
C THR A 22 -26.06 9.77 -12.01
N ARG A 23 -25.05 8.97 -12.36
CA ARG A 23 -25.11 7.49 -12.33
C ARG A 23 -24.11 6.87 -11.35
N TYR A 24 -24.15 7.30 -10.09
CA TYR A 24 -23.40 6.67 -9.01
C TYR A 24 -24.30 6.44 -7.79
N GLU A 25 -23.99 5.40 -7.01
CA GLU A 25 -24.64 5.11 -5.73
C GLU A 25 -23.58 5.20 -4.61
N ILE A 26 -23.87 5.95 -3.54
CA ILE A 26 -23.00 5.96 -2.36
C ILE A 26 -23.44 4.86 -1.41
N VAL A 27 -22.73 3.73 -1.46
CA VAL A 27 -22.97 2.56 -0.63
C VAL A 27 -22.18 2.60 0.67
N ASN A 28 -22.71 1.98 1.72
CA ASN A 28 -22.10 1.98 3.05
C ASN A 28 -21.68 0.57 3.47
N PRO A 29 -20.37 0.22 3.47
CA PRO A 29 -19.93 -1.12 3.86
C PRO A 29 -20.17 -1.40 5.35
N VAL A 30 -20.73 -2.57 5.61
CA VAL A 30 -20.97 -3.16 6.94
C VAL A 30 -19.99 -4.31 7.15
N GLN A 31 -19.37 -4.39 8.32
CA GLN A 31 -18.48 -5.50 8.64
C GLN A 31 -19.28 -6.68 9.19
N ILE A 32 -19.03 -7.87 8.66
CA ILE A 32 -19.70 -9.09 9.15
C ILE A 32 -18.92 -9.60 10.36
N ARG A 33 -19.49 -9.45 11.55
CA ARG A 33 -18.99 -10.00 12.82
C ARG A 33 -20.15 -10.66 13.57
N GLN A 34 -19.86 -11.54 14.53
CA GLN A 34 -20.88 -12.15 15.39
C GLN A 34 -21.61 -11.14 16.29
N GLU A 35 -21.02 -9.95 16.49
CA GLU A 35 -21.58 -8.85 17.28
C GLU A 35 -22.09 -7.73 16.37
N TRP A 36 -23.41 -7.64 16.21
CA TRP A 36 -24.06 -6.56 15.45
C TRP A 36 -23.89 -5.20 16.14
N GLY A 37 -23.68 -4.14 15.34
CA GLY A 37 -23.68 -2.75 15.81
C GLY A 37 -22.32 -2.12 16.14
N ARG A 38 -21.19 -2.86 16.03
CA ARG A 38 -19.84 -2.26 16.15
C ARG A 38 -19.44 -1.45 14.91
N ARG A 39 -18.63 -0.40 15.11
CA ARG A 39 -18.05 0.41 14.02
C ARG A 39 -17.17 -0.49 13.13
N LEU A 40 -17.26 -0.29 11.81
CA LEU A 40 -16.33 -0.85 10.82
C LEU A 40 -14.88 -0.63 11.28
N SER A 41 -14.15 -1.71 11.51
CA SER A 41 -12.78 -1.70 12.01
C SER A 41 -12.04 -2.94 11.54
N THR A 42 -10.91 -2.79 10.87
CA THR A 42 -9.99 -3.92 10.63
C THR A 42 -9.11 -4.21 11.85
N ARG A 43 -9.16 -3.41 12.91
CA ARG A 43 -8.47 -3.68 14.18
C ARG A 43 -9.35 -4.46 15.18
N VAL A 44 -8.69 -5.22 16.05
CA VAL A 44 -9.21 -5.78 17.30
C VAL A 44 -8.26 -5.41 18.44
N ALA A 45 -8.82 -5.02 19.60
CA ALA A 45 -8.05 -4.77 20.80
C ALA A 45 -7.70 -6.09 21.49
N ASN A 46 -6.41 -6.29 21.77
CA ASN A 46 -5.90 -7.43 22.53
C ASN A 46 -6.03 -7.18 24.03
N ILE A 47 -5.86 -8.25 24.81
CA ILE A 47 -5.93 -8.25 26.29
C ILE A 47 -4.96 -7.23 26.90
N ASN A 48 -3.85 -6.94 26.23
CA ASN A 48 -2.80 -6.02 26.67
C ASN A 48 -3.09 -4.54 26.31
N GLY A 49 -4.28 -4.22 25.80
CA GLY A 49 -4.67 -2.87 25.36
C GLY A 49 -4.12 -2.44 24.00
N THR A 50 -3.21 -3.21 23.39
CA THR A 50 -2.73 -2.96 22.01
C THR A 50 -3.77 -3.38 20.98
N ALA A 51 -3.90 -2.63 19.89
CA ALA A 51 -4.79 -2.97 18.78
C ALA A 51 -4.00 -3.59 17.62
N THR A 52 -4.43 -4.75 17.13
CA THR A 52 -3.81 -5.43 15.98
C THR A 52 -4.81 -5.59 14.83
N HIS A 53 -4.30 -5.55 13.61
CA HIS A 53 -5.09 -5.79 12.40
C HIS A 53 -5.53 -7.25 12.29
N LEU A 54 -6.77 -7.47 11.84
CA LEU A 54 -7.33 -8.76 11.54
C LEU A 54 -6.64 -9.36 10.31
N GLN A 55 -6.16 -10.60 10.40
CA GLN A 55 -5.60 -11.29 9.23
C GLN A 55 -6.66 -11.47 8.13
N GLN A 56 -7.93 -11.71 8.50
CA GLN A 56 -9.06 -11.84 7.59
C GLN A 56 -10.33 -11.19 8.17
N THR A 57 -11.17 -10.61 7.31
CA THR A 57 -12.50 -10.10 7.69
C THR A 57 -13.42 -10.05 6.48
N SER A 58 -14.73 -10.25 6.67
CA SER A 58 -15.72 -10.05 5.60
C SER A 58 -16.40 -8.69 5.71
N LEU A 59 -16.59 -8.01 4.57
CA LEU A 59 -17.46 -6.84 4.42
C LEU A 59 -18.69 -7.20 3.57
N PHE A 60 -19.78 -6.53 3.87
CA PHE A 60 -21.04 -6.58 3.14
C PHE A 60 -21.31 -5.19 2.56
N ILE A 61 -21.63 -5.15 1.27
CA ILE A 61 -22.07 -3.95 0.56
C ILE A 61 -23.45 -4.23 -0.03
N GLU A 62 -24.43 -3.44 0.40
CA GLU A 62 -25.77 -3.41 -0.16
C GLU A 62 -25.84 -2.26 -1.17
N THR A 63 -26.16 -2.60 -2.41
CA THR A 63 -26.55 -1.64 -3.47
C THR A 63 -28.07 -1.71 -3.66
N PHE A 64 -28.64 -0.84 -4.49
CA PHE A 64 -30.07 -0.94 -4.85
C PHE A 64 -30.45 -2.25 -5.56
N GLU A 65 -29.53 -2.86 -6.33
CA GLU A 65 -29.84 -3.99 -7.23
C GLU A 65 -29.27 -5.34 -6.74
N TYR A 66 -28.16 -5.32 -6.00
CA TYR A 66 -27.44 -6.53 -5.60
C TYR A 66 -26.67 -6.38 -4.28
N LYS A 67 -26.30 -7.53 -3.72
CA LYS A 67 -25.59 -7.68 -2.45
C LYS A 67 -24.20 -8.26 -2.70
N LEU A 68 -23.15 -7.47 -2.46
CA LEU A 68 -21.77 -7.95 -2.53
C LEU A 68 -21.26 -8.35 -1.16
N TYR A 69 -20.55 -9.46 -1.14
CA TYR A 69 -19.82 -9.95 0.03
C TYR A 69 -18.35 -10.01 -0.35
N LEU A 70 -17.54 -9.24 0.36
CA LEU A 70 -16.11 -9.11 0.14
C LEU A 70 -15.38 -9.85 1.26
N ASP A 71 -14.55 -10.83 0.93
CA ASP A 71 -13.67 -11.48 1.90
C ASP A 71 -12.28 -10.86 1.78
N LEU A 72 -11.91 -10.06 2.78
CA LEU A 72 -10.65 -9.33 2.87
C LEU A 72 -9.61 -10.17 3.62
N GLU A 73 -8.39 -10.13 3.11
CA GLU A 73 -7.19 -10.77 3.65
C GLU A 73 -6.06 -9.73 3.71
N LEU A 74 -5.38 -9.64 4.86
CA LEU A 74 -4.26 -8.71 5.07
C LEU A 74 -3.08 -9.10 4.18
N ASN A 75 -2.51 -8.14 3.46
CA ASN A 75 -1.36 -8.36 2.59
C ASN A 75 -0.05 -8.49 3.40
N THR A 76 0.20 -9.67 3.97
CA THR A 76 1.38 -9.92 4.81
C THR A 76 2.71 -9.88 4.07
N ASN A 77 2.71 -9.86 2.73
CA ASN A 77 3.92 -9.88 1.91
C ASN A 77 4.39 -8.49 1.48
N LEU A 78 3.55 -7.45 1.63
CA LEU A 78 3.82 -6.09 1.15
C LEU A 78 5.05 -5.45 1.80
N PHE A 79 5.31 -5.77 3.08
CA PHE A 79 6.48 -5.32 3.82
C PHE A 79 7.23 -6.52 4.43
N PRO A 80 8.49 -6.76 4.06
CA PRO A 80 9.33 -7.77 4.69
C PRO A 80 10.05 -7.23 5.94
N SER A 81 10.70 -8.15 6.65
CA SER A 81 11.57 -7.90 7.81
C SER A 81 12.58 -6.78 7.65
N THR A 82 13.05 -6.65 6.41
CA THR A 82 14.21 -5.88 5.99
C THR A 82 13.85 -4.50 5.47
N LEU A 83 12.55 -4.13 5.50
CA LEU A 83 12.12 -2.79 5.11
C LEU A 83 12.89 -1.74 5.93
N VAL A 84 13.64 -0.90 5.22
CA VAL A 84 14.27 0.29 5.77
C VAL A 84 13.72 1.51 5.06
N GLN A 85 13.63 2.63 5.81
CA GLN A 85 13.08 3.87 5.31
C GLN A 85 14.02 5.04 5.61
N PHE A 86 14.19 5.92 4.62
CA PHE A 86 15.05 7.10 4.72
C PHE A 86 14.32 8.37 4.25
N ILE A 87 14.72 9.51 4.80
CA ILE A 87 14.32 10.85 4.34
C ILE A 87 15.56 11.72 4.14
N TYR A 88 15.61 12.44 3.02
CA TYR A 88 16.58 13.50 2.78
C TYR A 88 15.91 14.84 3.10
N GLU A 89 16.36 15.46 4.17
CA GLU A 89 16.05 16.86 4.48
C GLU A 89 16.92 17.81 3.65
N LYS A 90 16.44 19.03 3.44
CA LYS A 90 17.12 20.04 2.59
C LYS A 90 18.56 20.29 3.04
N GLY A 91 19.51 20.08 2.13
CA GLY A 91 20.96 20.19 2.38
C GLY A 91 21.55 19.20 3.39
N GLY A 92 20.82 18.16 3.80
CA GLY A 92 21.23 17.21 4.85
C GLY A 92 21.64 15.83 4.33
N PRO A 93 22.38 15.03 5.13
CA PRO A 93 22.53 13.60 4.89
C PRO A 93 21.18 12.88 5.12
N PRO A 94 20.97 11.67 4.55
CA PRO A 94 19.75 10.90 4.79
C PRO A 94 19.60 10.51 6.25
N ILE A 95 18.39 10.66 6.76
CA ILE A 95 17.97 10.26 8.12
C ILE A 95 17.19 8.96 8.00
N ALA A 96 17.60 7.93 8.74
CA ALA A 96 16.84 6.67 8.81
C ALA A 96 15.62 6.85 9.72
N LEU A 97 14.42 6.47 9.25
CA LEU A 97 13.20 6.53 10.04
C LEU A 97 13.03 5.25 10.88
N GLN A 98 12.78 5.42 12.19
CA GLN A 98 12.68 4.33 13.16
C GLN A 98 11.26 3.73 13.28
N GLU A 99 10.27 4.46 12.78
CA GLU A 99 8.87 4.04 12.66
C GLU A 99 8.60 3.66 11.21
N LEU A 100 8.45 2.36 10.96
CA LEU A 100 8.08 1.83 9.65
C LEU A 100 6.56 1.95 9.42
N PRO A 101 6.10 1.98 8.17
CA PRO A 101 4.67 1.98 7.84
C PRO A 101 3.96 0.76 8.45
N GLU A 102 2.80 1.00 9.06
CA GLU A 102 1.97 -0.07 9.60
C GLU A 102 1.24 -0.82 8.49
N ASN A 103 1.29 -2.15 8.52
CA ASN A 103 0.57 -2.96 7.55
C ASN A 103 -0.93 -3.00 7.84
N CYS A 104 -1.67 -2.21 7.07
CA CYS A 104 -3.13 -2.13 7.09
C CYS A 104 -3.74 -2.23 5.68
N TYR A 105 -3.01 -2.88 4.77
CA TYR A 105 -3.34 -3.08 3.36
C TYR A 105 -3.91 -4.48 3.15
N TYR A 106 -4.99 -4.59 2.39
CA TYR A 106 -5.76 -5.81 2.21
C TYR A 106 -6.01 -6.06 0.73
N HIS A 107 -6.19 -7.33 0.40
CA HIS A 107 -6.82 -7.79 -0.83
C HIS A 107 -8.18 -8.38 -0.49
N ALA A 108 -9.18 -8.17 -1.33
CA ALA A 108 -10.48 -8.78 -1.24
C ALA A 108 -10.80 -9.65 -2.46
N THR A 109 -11.52 -10.73 -2.22
CA THR A 109 -12.24 -11.48 -3.25
C THR A 109 -13.75 -11.22 -3.10
N VAL A 110 -14.48 -11.19 -4.21
CA VAL A 110 -15.94 -11.04 -4.20
C VAL A 110 -16.60 -12.42 -4.22
N ARG A 111 -17.40 -12.76 -3.20
CA ARG A 111 -18.12 -14.04 -3.19
C ARG A 111 -19.02 -14.18 -4.41
N ASN A 112 -19.04 -15.37 -5.00
CA ASN A 112 -19.74 -15.73 -6.25
C ASN A 112 -19.19 -15.08 -7.53
N TYR A 113 -18.12 -14.27 -7.46
CA TYR A 113 -17.44 -13.67 -8.61
C TYR A 113 -15.94 -13.91 -8.49
N PRO A 114 -15.43 -15.13 -8.82
CA PRO A 114 -14.06 -15.54 -8.51
C PRO A 114 -12.98 -14.70 -9.19
N ASP A 115 -13.28 -14.13 -10.36
CA ASP A 115 -12.37 -13.26 -11.11
C ASP A 115 -12.38 -11.80 -10.61
N ALA A 116 -13.29 -11.44 -9.70
CA ALA A 116 -13.43 -10.10 -9.17
C ALA A 116 -12.64 -9.95 -7.86
N THR A 117 -11.61 -9.09 -7.92
CA THR A 117 -10.75 -8.75 -6.79
C THR A 117 -10.65 -7.24 -6.60
N ALA A 118 -10.39 -6.81 -5.37
CA ALA A 118 -10.13 -5.40 -5.04
C ALA A 118 -9.03 -5.28 -3.99
N ALA A 119 -8.32 -4.16 -3.96
CA ALA A 119 -7.37 -3.82 -2.90
C ALA A 119 -7.98 -2.74 -2.00
N PHE A 120 -7.61 -2.76 -0.71
CA PHE A 120 -8.14 -1.85 0.30
C PHE A 120 -7.04 -1.38 1.25
N TYR A 121 -7.03 -0.08 1.54
CA TYR A 121 -6.28 0.52 2.64
C TYR A 121 -7.23 0.84 3.80
N THR A 122 -6.86 0.50 5.03
CA THR A 122 -7.76 0.59 6.20
C THR A 122 -7.12 1.26 7.42
N SER A 123 -6.51 2.44 7.21
CA SER A 123 -5.98 3.23 8.30
C SER A 123 -7.07 3.78 9.23
N ASN A 124 -6.88 3.52 10.52
CA ASN A 124 -7.37 4.36 11.59
C ASN A 124 -6.16 4.54 12.52
N THR A 125 -5.86 5.78 12.91
CA THR A 125 -4.64 6.13 13.66
C THR A 125 -4.60 5.39 15.00
N ASP A 126 -3.65 4.47 15.14
CA ASP A 126 -2.65 4.38 16.22
C ASP A 126 -1.84 3.09 16.02
N ALA A 127 -0.56 3.24 15.67
CA ALA A 127 0.26 2.16 15.12
C ALA A 127 1.12 1.45 16.17
N VAL A 128 1.17 0.12 16.15
CA VAL A 128 2.17 -0.68 16.90
C VAL A 128 2.66 -1.86 16.05
N LYS A 129 3.97 -2.13 16.14
CA LYS A 129 4.79 -2.93 15.22
C LYS A 129 4.45 -4.44 15.16
N SER A 130 4.69 -5.05 13.99
CA SER A 130 4.61 -6.49 13.74
C SER A 130 5.94 -7.22 13.98
N PRO A 131 5.92 -8.51 14.40
CA PRO A 131 7.07 -9.42 14.35
C PRO A 131 7.06 -10.29 13.08
N LEU A 132 8.20 -10.95 12.81
CA LEU A 132 8.57 -11.47 11.49
C LEU A 132 8.96 -12.95 11.54
N GLN A 133 8.73 -13.71 10.45
CA GLN A 133 9.11 -15.14 10.35
C GLN A 133 9.61 -15.56 8.95
N ASN A 134 10.48 -16.58 8.93
CA ASN A 134 11.36 -17.04 7.84
C ASN A 134 11.45 -18.61 7.88
N ILE A 135 11.83 -19.38 6.85
CA ILE A 135 12.22 -19.13 5.44
C ILE A 135 11.95 -20.43 4.63
N LEU A 136 11.88 -20.39 3.29
CA LEU A 136 11.70 -21.57 2.43
C LEU A 136 12.99 -22.07 1.74
N GLN A 137 13.16 -23.39 1.66
CA GLN A 137 14.26 -24.08 0.95
C GLN A 137 13.89 -24.50 -0.49
N SER A 138 14.89 -24.88 -1.29
CA SER A 138 14.81 -25.06 -2.76
C SER A 138 14.22 -26.40 -3.23
N LEU A 139 13.65 -26.39 -4.44
CA LEU A 139 13.07 -27.55 -5.16
C LEU A 139 13.30 -27.46 -6.69
N PRO A 140 13.13 -28.56 -7.47
CA PRO A 140 13.52 -28.64 -8.89
C PRO A 140 12.57 -27.93 -9.88
N GLU A 141 13.05 -27.78 -11.11
CA GLU A 141 12.59 -26.79 -12.11
C GLU A 141 11.11 -26.88 -12.54
N GLU A 142 10.50 -28.08 -12.64
CA GLU A 142 9.06 -28.19 -12.97
C GLU A 142 8.13 -27.54 -11.93
N LYS A 143 8.60 -27.32 -10.69
CA LYS A 143 7.82 -26.67 -9.63
C LYS A 143 7.94 -25.13 -9.61
N VAL A 144 8.74 -24.53 -10.49
CA VAL A 144 9.00 -23.08 -10.49
C VAL A 144 7.73 -22.25 -10.74
N LEU A 145 6.80 -22.73 -11.57
CA LEU A 145 5.52 -22.04 -11.80
C LEU A 145 4.62 -22.01 -10.57
N GLN A 146 4.65 -23.06 -9.73
CA GLN A 146 3.91 -23.13 -8.47
C GLN A 146 4.61 -22.41 -7.30
N ARG A 147 5.81 -21.88 -7.50
CA ARG A 147 6.56 -21.15 -6.47
C ARG A 147 6.00 -19.74 -6.30
N ASN A 148 5.81 -19.34 -5.04
CA ASN A 148 5.60 -17.93 -4.67
C ASN A 148 6.87 -17.16 -5.05
N LYS A 149 6.74 -16.30 -6.05
CA LYS A 149 7.80 -15.39 -6.49
C LYS A 149 7.66 -14.08 -5.72
N PHE A 150 8.77 -13.39 -5.51
CA PHE A 150 8.78 -12.07 -4.90
C PHE A 150 9.50 -11.14 -5.88
N ILE A 151 9.03 -9.89 -5.96
CA ILE A 151 9.71 -8.78 -6.62
C ILE A 151 10.02 -7.79 -5.50
N GLU A 152 11.27 -7.76 -5.05
CA GLU A 152 11.76 -6.85 -4.02
C GLU A 152 11.98 -5.46 -4.64
N ILE A 153 11.14 -4.47 -4.31
CA ILE A 153 11.24 -3.13 -4.88
C ILE A 153 11.76 -2.07 -3.92
N ALA A 154 12.61 -1.20 -4.45
CA ALA A 154 12.87 0.12 -3.90
C ALA A 154 11.88 1.14 -4.46
N VAL A 155 11.30 1.96 -3.59
CA VAL A 155 10.46 3.09 -3.97
C VAL A 155 11.10 4.39 -3.50
N VAL A 156 11.32 5.29 -4.44
CA VAL A 156 11.86 6.63 -4.20
C VAL A 156 10.77 7.64 -4.52
N ILE A 157 10.43 8.49 -3.56
CA ILE A 157 9.39 9.51 -3.65
C ILE A 157 10.12 10.85 -3.73
N ASP A 158 10.01 11.53 -4.87
CA ASP A 158 10.69 12.81 -5.10
C ASP A 158 10.01 14.00 -4.40
N GLN A 159 10.54 15.21 -4.59
CA GLN A 159 9.95 16.41 -3.99
C GLN A 159 8.59 16.81 -4.62
N THR A 160 8.35 16.54 -5.91
CA THR A 160 7.17 17.06 -6.63
C THR A 160 5.87 16.45 -6.12
N LEU A 161 5.89 15.19 -5.65
CA LEU A 161 4.72 14.59 -5.01
C LEU A 161 4.32 15.27 -3.69
N PHE A 162 5.26 15.83 -2.93
CA PHE A 162 4.90 16.58 -1.71
C PHE A 162 4.35 17.97 -2.06
N GLU A 163 4.95 18.65 -3.04
CA GLU A 163 4.52 20.00 -3.46
C GLU A 163 3.17 20.00 -4.18
N LYS A 164 2.89 18.96 -4.99
CA LYS A 164 1.69 18.86 -5.82
C LYS A 164 0.40 18.66 -5.01
N TYR A 165 0.49 17.97 -3.88
CA TYR A 165 -0.69 17.58 -3.08
C TYR A 165 -0.79 18.30 -1.72
N ASP A 166 0.26 19.02 -1.26
CA ASP A 166 0.32 19.68 0.06
C ASP A 166 -0.06 18.74 1.23
N LEU A 167 0.31 17.47 1.09
CA LEU A 167 -0.01 16.42 2.06
C LEU A 167 1.12 16.17 3.05
N PRO A 168 0.81 15.82 4.31
CA PRO A 168 1.82 15.38 5.26
C PRO A 168 2.48 14.09 4.76
N GLU A 169 3.76 13.90 5.08
CA GLU A 169 4.58 12.80 4.53
C GLU A 169 3.92 11.43 4.66
N ARG A 170 3.29 11.16 5.81
CA ARG A 170 2.56 9.93 6.09
C ARG A 170 1.49 9.61 5.05
N GLU A 171 0.81 10.61 4.51
CA GLU A 171 -0.24 10.43 3.50
C GLU A 171 0.33 10.21 2.10
N VAL A 172 1.45 10.86 1.76
CA VAL A 172 2.18 10.59 0.50
C VAL A 172 2.78 9.18 0.50
N ILE A 173 3.39 8.77 1.62
CA ILE A 173 3.88 7.40 1.84
C ILE A 173 2.74 6.38 1.76
N ALA A 174 1.62 6.64 2.43
CA ALA A 174 0.46 5.73 2.41
C ALA A 174 -0.13 5.58 1.00
N SER A 175 -0.31 6.69 0.27
CA SER A 175 -0.82 6.68 -1.12
C SER A 175 0.13 5.93 -2.06
N THR A 176 1.44 6.13 -1.86
CA THR A 176 2.50 5.41 -2.60
C THR A 176 2.42 3.90 -2.38
N ILE A 177 2.29 3.47 -1.12
CA ILE A 177 2.18 2.05 -0.78
C ILE A 177 0.84 1.48 -1.24
N GLU A 178 -0.25 2.26 -1.23
CA GLU A 178 -1.54 1.83 -1.77
C GLU A 178 -1.41 1.50 -3.27
N ALA A 179 -0.71 2.33 -4.04
CA ALA A 179 -0.39 2.05 -5.44
C ALA A 179 0.41 0.74 -5.61
N VAL A 180 1.37 0.45 -4.74
CA VAL A 180 2.09 -0.83 -4.74
C VAL A 180 1.17 -2.00 -4.37
N ASN A 181 0.25 -1.83 -3.42
CA ASN A 181 -0.74 -2.86 -3.05
C ASN A 181 -1.73 -3.16 -4.20
N TYR A 182 -2.09 -2.16 -5.02
CA TYR A 182 -2.83 -2.40 -6.27
C TYR A 182 -1.96 -3.16 -7.30
N ALA A 183 -0.68 -2.82 -7.43
CA ALA A 183 0.23 -3.55 -8.32
C ALA A 183 0.40 -5.02 -7.89
N ASP A 184 0.61 -5.27 -6.60
CA ASP A 184 0.70 -6.61 -6.01
C ASP A 184 -0.54 -7.46 -6.32
N LEU A 185 -1.75 -6.86 -6.23
CA LEU A 185 -2.98 -7.54 -6.61
C LEU A 185 -3.00 -8.01 -8.08
N ILE A 186 -2.42 -7.22 -9.00
CA ILE A 186 -2.32 -7.57 -10.42
C ILE A 186 -1.33 -8.73 -10.64
N PHE A 187 -0.29 -8.84 -9.81
CA PHE A 187 0.69 -9.94 -9.86
C PHE A 187 0.22 -11.23 -9.16
N ARG A 188 -0.76 -11.15 -8.25
CA ARG A 188 -1.30 -12.29 -7.48
C ARG A 188 -1.69 -13.51 -8.33
N PRO A 189 -2.36 -13.41 -9.51
CA PRO A 189 -2.68 -14.56 -10.35
C PRO A 189 -1.48 -15.31 -10.92
N LEU A 190 -0.29 -14.66 -10.98
CA LEU A 190 0.97 -15.28 -11.43
C LEU A 190 1.70 -16.00 -10.28
N ASN A 191 1.12 -16.03 -9.09
CA ASN A 191 1.78 -16.41 -7.83
C ASN A 191 3.08 -15.62 -7.60
N THR A 192 2.99 -14.31 -7.79
CA THR A 192 4.06 -13.34 -7.55
C THR A 192 3.54 -12.30 -6.56
N SER A 193 4.34 -11.97 -5.54
CA SER A 193 4.12 -10.81 -4.68
C SER A 193 5.13 -9.69 -4.97
N VAL A 194 4.68 -8.44 -4.89
CA VAL A 194 5.52 -7.23 -4.91
C VAL A 194 5.73 -6.79 -3.46
N SER A 195 7.00 -6.74 -3.03
CA SER A 195 7.38 -6.45 -1.66
C SER A 195 8.23 -5.19 -1.59
N VAL A 196 7.80 -4.17 -0.84
CA VAL A 196 8.57 -2.95 -0.64
C VAL A 196 9.65 -3.21 0.40
N VAL A 197 10.91 -3.29 -0.05
CA VAL A 197 12.10 -3.50 0.82
C VAL A 197 12.80 -2.19 1.18
N PHE A 198 12.54 -1.12 0.43
CA PHE A 198 13.20 0.17 0.62
C PHE A 198 12.25 1.31 0.26
N ILE A 199 12.15 2.30 1.15
CA ILE A 199 11.43 3.56 0.89
C ILE A 199 12.40 4.72 1.13
N GLU A 200 12.50 5.63 0.17
CA GLU A 200 13.30 6.85 0.31
C GLU A 200 12.49 8.07 -0.11
N ILE A 201 12.63 9.15 0.65
CA ILE A 201 11.88 10.40 0.46
C ILE A 201 12.86 11.53 0.22
N TRP A 202 12.64 12.32 -0.83
CA TRP A 202 13.43 13.51 -1.13
C TRP A 202 12.63 14.77 -0.81
N LYS A 203 13.05 15.56 0.19
CA LYS A 203 12.59 16.95 0.37
C LYS A 203 13.31 17.94 -0.53
N GLU A 204 14.37 17.47 -1.18
CA GLU A 204 15.21 18.14 -2.17
C GLU A 204 15.73 17.04 -3.11
N ASP A 205 15.51 17.17 -4.42
CA ASP A 205 15.85 16.12 -5.37
C ASP A 205 17.34 15.77 -5.33
N GLN A 206 17.64 14.47 -5.21
CA GLN A 206 19.03 13.98 -5.08
C GLN A 206 19.70 13.69 -6.43
N MET A 207 19.02 14.04 -7.53
CA MET A 207 19.51 13.98 -8.91
C MET A 207 18.87 15.10 -9.73
N LYS A 208 19.38 15.33 -10.95
CA LYS A 208 18.80 16.33 -11.84
C LYS A 208 17.64 15.74 -12.65
N MET A 209 16.42 16.21 -12.37
CA MET A 209 15.27 15.95 -13.22
C MET A 209 15.38 16.68 -14.56
N ASP A 210 15.13 15.99 -15.67
CA ASP A 210 15.05 16.50 -17.04
C ASP A 210 13.66 16.16 -17.64
N ILE A 211 13.21 16.96 -18.60
CA ILE A 211 11.94 16.75 -19.32
C ILE A 211 12.02 15.48 -20.19
N ASP A 212 13.23 15.13 -20.64
CA ASP A 212 13.51 13.84 -21.28
C ASP A 212 13.62 12.73 -20.23
N ILE A 213 12.55 11.94 -20.13
CA ILE A 213 12.43 10.76 -19.25
C ILE A 213 13.64 9.83 -19.40
N SER A 214 14.22 9.71 -20.59
CA SER A 214 15.38 8.84 -20.85
C SER A 214 16.63 9.28 -20.08
N LYS A 215 16.82 10.60 -19.91
CA LYS A 215 17.93 11.15 -19.13
C LYS A 215 17.66 11.03 -17.64
N SER A 216 16.46 11.40 -17.20
CA SER A 216 16.05 11.24 -15.79
C SER A 216 16.15 9.78 -15.32
N LEU A 217 15.83 8.81 -16.19
CA LEU A 217 16.00 7.38 -15.90
C LEU A 217 17.48 6.97 -15.82
N ALA A 218 18.37 7.53 -16.65
CA ALA A 218 19.80 7.24 -16.60
C ALA A 218 20.44 7.82 -15.33
N GLU A 219 20.11 9.06 -14.97
CA GLU A 219 20.51 9.71 -13.71
C GLU A 219 19.98 8.92 -12.49
N PHE A 220 18.72 8.44 -12.56
CA PHE A 220 18.13 7.61 -11.51
C PHE A 220 18.81 6.26 -11.38
N GLN A 221 19.16 5.60 -12.50
CA GLN A 221 19.92 4.35 -12.47
C GLN A 221 21.29 4.56 -11.82
N GLU A 222 22.02 5.64 -12.15
CA GLU A 222 23.28 5.97 -11.47
C GLU A 222 23.06 6.29 -9.99
N TYR A 223 21.95 6.94 -9.62
CA TYR A 223 21.59 7.20 -8.23
C TYR A 223 21.36 5.90 -7.44
N VAL A 224 20.50 5.01 -7.96
CA VAL A 224 20.19 3.69 -7.38
C VAL A 224 21.47 2.88 -7.23
N ASP A 225 22.27 2.82 -8.30
CA ASP A 225 23.59 2.21 -8.27
C ASP A 225 24.48 2.89 -7.24
N ARG A 226 24.52 4.21 -7.08
CA ARG A 226 25.43 4.84 -6.10
C ARG A 226 24.99 4.64 -4.65
N ARG A 227 23.68 4.58 -4.37
CA ARG A 227 23.13 4.72 -3.01
C ARG A 227 22.50 3.45 -2.44
N ILE A 228 21.87 2.61 -3.27
CA ILE A 228 21.05 1.48 -2.83
C ILE A 228 21.82 0.14 -2.89
N LYS A 229 23.08 0.08 -3.39
CA LYS A 229 23.90 -1.17 -3.57
C LYS A 229 23.89 -2.19 -2.42
N ARG A 230 23.67 -1.74 -1.19
CA ARG A 230 23.75 -2.57 0.03
C ARG A 230 22.44 -3.31 0.35
N ILE A 231 21.40 -3.09 -0.44
CA ILE A 231 20.07 -3.66 -0.26
C ILE A 231 19.77 -4.52 -1.49
N SER A 232 19.30 -5.74 -1.24
CA SER A 232 18.78 -6.62 -2.30
C SER A 232 17.50 -6.00 -2.84
N ILE A 233 17.49 -5.68 -4.13
CA ILE A 233 16.31 -5.20 -4.87
C ILE A 233 16.32 -5.85 -6.26
N ASP A 234 15.15 -6.19 -6.77
CA ASP A 234 14.92 -6.62 -8.15
C ASP A 234 14.64 -5.42 -9.06
N ALA A 235 14.02 -4.36 -8.53
CA ALA A 235 13.71 -3.12 -9.26
C ALA A 235 13.71 -1.89 -8.34
N ALA A 236 13.89 -0.71 -8.94
CA ALA A 236 13.70 0.58 -8.29
C ALA A 236 12.73 1.44 -9.09
N HIS A 237 11.82 2.13 -8.39
CA HIS A 237 10.84 3.02 -8.99
C HIS A 237 10.95 4.42 -8.37
N LEU A 238 11.18 5.43 -9.21
CA LEU A 238 11.02 6.84 -8.87
C LEU A 238 9.58 7.27 -9.12
N LEU A 239 8.98 7.97 -8.17
CA LEU A 239 7.62 8.53 -8.28
C LEU A 239 7.71 10.06 -8.17
N SER A 240 7.00 10.75 -9.07
CA SER A 240 7.08 12.19 -9.40
C SER A 240 5.71 12.78 -9.76
#